data_AF-A0A510JBD9-F1
#
_entry.id   AF-A0A510JBD9-F1
#
_cell.length_a   1.000
_cell.length_b   1.000
_cell.length_c   1.000
_cell.angle_alpha   90.00
_cell.angle_beta   90.00
_cell.angle_gamma   90.00
#
_symmetry.space_group_name_H-M   'P 1'
#
loop_
_entity.id
_entity.type
_entity.pdbx_description
1 polymer ?
#
loop_
_entity_poly.entity_id
_entity_poly.type
_entity_poly.pdbx_seq_one_letter_code
_entity_poly.pdbx_strand_id
1 'polypeptide(L)'
;MYEDIKPLIKDEYENGTSMSVLSKKYNTNLSSIKKWSSQENWIKKKQNKVTKNKSNRTKKSNQNNSVTLDRETQIKKDILKGKSKKEIMSEYDISERTYQRKAKSIRQARLEKTERYLDMIAEKVYPDLESVLENTEKAKRNLVVRSIKEVGNQETDIKKIQEYNKAFNSIKQMANDIMRTGKILTPFELLEIDKQLSEEELQQQKIDVEKNKNLITEEFEQVVIVDDTDKD
;
A
#
# COMPACT_ATOMS: atom_id res chain seq x y z
N MET A 1 -21.59 49.50 50.77
CA MET A 1 -22.27 49.58 49.46
C MET A 1 -21.92 48.31 48.72
N TYR A 2 -22.89 47.43 48.47
CA TYR A 2 -22.68 46.30 47.56
C TYR A 2 -22.77 46.86 46.14
N GLU A 3 -21.64 46.90 45.44
CA GLU A 3 -21.65 47.27 44.02
C GLU A 3 -22.47 46.24 43.26
N ASP A 4 -23.48 46.71 42.54
CA ASP A 4 -24.24 45.87 41.63
C ASP A 4 -23.27 45.38 40.54
N ILE A 5 -22.98 44.08 40.55
CA ILE A 5 -21.98 43.46 39.68
C ILE A 5 -22.49 43.32 38.24
N LYS A 6 -23.80 43.47 38.05
CA LYS A 6 -24.50 43.32 36.77
C LYS A 6 -24.05 44.33 35.70
N PRO A 7 -23.95 45.66 35.97
CA PRO A 7 -23.40 46.62 35.00
C PRO A 7 -21.97 46.29 34.57
N LEU A 8 -21.10 45.84 35.49
CA LEU A 8 -19.73 45.44 35.16
C LEU A 8 -19.69 44.23 34.23
N ILE A 9 -20.53 43.22 34.50
CA ILE A 9 -20.66 42.03 33.64
C ILE A 9 -21.19 42.41 32.26
N LYS A 10 -22.14 43.35 32.17
CA LYS A 10 -22.70 43.84 30.91
C LYS A 10 -21.62 44.49 30.05
N ASP A 11 -20.88 45.44 30.61
CA ASP A 11 -19.83 46.15 29.88
C ASP A 11 -18.75 45.19 29.34
N GLU A 12 -18.30 44.23 30.14
CA GLU A 12 -17.29 43.25 29.68
C GLU A 12 -17.83 42.26 28.65
N TYR A 13 -19.12 41.89 28.74
CA TYR A 13 -19.79 41.06 27.74
C TYR A 13 -19.91 41.80 26.41
N GLU A 14 -20.41 43.04 26.43
CA GLU A 14 -20.56 43.89 25.25
C GLU A 14 -19.19 44.19 24.63
N ASN A 15 -18.12 44.26 25.42
CA ASN A 15 -16.73 44.37 24.95
C ASN A 15 -16.10 43.08 24.42
N GLY A 16 -16.85 41.97 24.33
CA GLY A 16 -16.41 40.77 23.60
C GLY A 16 -16.05 39.57 24.48
N THR A 17 -16.17 39.66 25.81
CA THR A 17 -15.88 38.54 26.73
C THR A 17 -16.99 37.48 26.67
N SER A 18 -16.68 36.20 26.91
CA SER A 18 -17.70 35.14 26.95
C SER A 18 -18.34 35.06 28.34
N MET A 19 -19.65 34.76 28.39
CA MET A 19 -20.38 34.64 29.66
C MET A 19 -19.78 33.59 30.61
N SER A 20 -19.13 32.55 30.07
CA SER A 20 -18.44 31.54 30.89
C SER A 20 -17.22 32.10 31.61
N VAL A 21 -16.46 32.99 30.97
CA VAL A 21 -15.33 33.69 31.61
C VAL A 21 -15.84 34.65 32.69
N LEU A 22 -16.91 35.41 32.38
CA LEU A 22 -17.52 36.34 33.33
C LEU A 22 -18.11 35.63 34.55
N SER A 23 -18.75 34.48 34.35
CA SER A 23 -19.29 33.65 35.43
C SER A 23 -18.22 33.24 36.44
N LYS A 24 -17.02 32.85 35.95
CA LYS A 24 -15.88 32.52 36.82
C LYS A 24 -15.28 33.76 37.47
N LYS A 25 -15.12 34.85 36.72
CA LYS A 25 -14.49 36.10 37.20
C LYS A 25 -15.27 36.76 38.32
N TYR A 26 -16.60 36.81 38.18
CA TYR A 26 -17.50 37.49 39.13
C TYR A 26 -18.22 36.51 40.06
N ASN A 27 -17.77 35.26 40.11
CA ASN A 27 -18.39 34.16 40.87
C ASN A 27 -19.93 34.13 40.78
N THR A 28 -20.45 34.44 39.59
CA THR A 28 -21.88 34.59 39.33
C THR A 28 -22.36 33.43 38.47
N ASN A 29 -23.51 32.85 38.79
CA ASN A 29 -24.05 31.73 38.03
C ASN A 29 -24.25 32.10 36.55
N LEU A 30 -23.72 31.27 35.64
CA LEU A 30 -23.84 31.45 34.20
C LEU A 30 -25.30 31.61 33.74
N SER A 31 -26.23 30.90 34.38
CA SER A 31 -27.67 30.98 34.10
C SER A 31 -28.25 32.36 34.43
N SER A 32 -27.76 33.01 35.49
CA SER A 32 -28.16 34.38 35.87
C SER A 32 -27.69 35.38 34.82
N ILE A 33 -26.44 35.26 34.35
CA ILE A 33 -25.88 36.12 33.30
C ILE A 33 -26.65 35.96 31.99
N LYS A 34 -26.97 34.72 31.60
CA LYS A 34 -27.82 34.45 30.43
C LYS A 34 -29.19 35.10 30.55
N LYS A 35 -29.83 34.98 31.72
CA LYS A 35 -31.15 35.59 31.98
C LYS A 35 -31.09 37.11 31.84
N TRP A 36 -30.11 37.77 32.45
CA TRP A 36 -29.93 39.22 32.33
C TRP A 36 -29.70 39.67 30.88
N SER A 37 -28.82 38.98 30.16
CA SER A 37 -28.53 39.31 28.76
C SER A 37 -29.76 39.21 27.85
N SER A 38 -30.64 38.24 28.13
CA SER A 38 -31.89 38.04 27.39
C SER A 38 -32.93 39.10 27.74
N GLN A 39 -33.09 39.41 29.04
CA GLN A 39 -34.07 40.40 29.51
C GLN A 39 -33.75 41.83 29.05
N GLU A 40 -32.47 42.17 28.92
CA GLU A 40 -32.01 43.52 28.59
C GLU A 40 -31.37 43.64 27.20
N ASN A 41 -31.52 42.60 26.36
CA ASN A 41 -31.03 42.58 24.98
C ASN A 41 -29.55 43.00 24.83
N TRP A 42 -28.66 42.42 25.64
CA TRP A 42 -27.23 42.77 25.60
C TRP A 42 -26.61 42.41 24.24
N ILE A 43 -25.87 43.33 23.62
CA ILE A 43 -25.29 43.14 22.29
C ILE A 43 -23.77 42.99 22.41
N LYS A 44 -23.29 41.77 22.17
CA LYS A 44 -21.85 41.51 22.11
C LYS A 44 -21.25 42.16 20.87
N LYS A 45 -20.24 43.03 21.03
CA LYS A 45 -19.45 43.54 19.91
C LYS A 45 -18.93 42.34 19.11
N LYS A 46 -19.18 42.38 17.80
CA LYS A 46 -18.73 41.35 16.86
C LYS A 46 -17.22 41.24 17.00
N GLN A 47 -16.72 40.12 17.55
CA GLN A 47 -15.29 39.90 17.62
C GLN A 47 -14.75 40.01 16.20
N ASN A 48 -13.78 40.92 15.98
CA ASN A 48 -12.89 40.80 14.83
C ASN A 48 -12.41 39.36 14.85
N LYS A 49 -12.63 38.61 13.76
CA LYS A 49 -12.29 37.19 13.63
C LYS A 49 -10.85 37.00 14.09
N VAL A 50 -10.65 36.70 15.37
CA VAL A 50 -9.38 36.21 15.87
C VAL A 50 -9.29 34.84 15.22
N THR A 51 -8.37 34.72 14.26
CA THR A 51 -7.97 33.45 13.67
C THR A 51 -7.93 32.44 14.80
N LYS A 52 -8.81 31.43 14.74
CA LYS A 52 -8.92 30.34 15.72
C LYS A 52 -7.53 30.08 16.29
N ASN A 53 -7.36 30.28 17.60
CA ASN A 53 -6.16 29.82 18.29
C ASN A 53 -6.06 28.33 18.00
N LYS A 54 -5.28 27.99 16.98
CA LYS A 54 -4.96 26.64 16.60
C LYS A 54 -4.30 26.10 17.85
N SER A 55 -4.95 25.14 18.50
CA SER A 55 -4.35 24.40 19.61
C SER A 55 -2.87 24.18 19.29
N ASN A 56 -1.97 24.70 20.13
CA ASN A 56 -0.53 24.47 20.00
C ASN A 56 -0.15 23.00 20.28
N ARG A 57 -1.15 22.09 20.23
CA ARG A 57 -1.01 20.65 20.28
C ARG A 57 -1.02 20.01 18.89
N THR A 58 -0.44 20.68 17.90
CA THR A 58 0.38 19.95 16.93
C THR A 58 1.79 20.03 17.45
N LYS A 59 2.34 18.93 17.97
CA LYS A 59 3.79 18.73 17.93
C LYS A 59 4.19 18.94 16.47
N LYS A 60 4.60 20.15 16.11
CA LYS A 60 5.25 20.42 14.84
C LYS A 60 6.50 19.57 14.94
N SER A 61 6.54 18.45 14.21
CA SER A 61 7.78 17.68 14.13
C SER A 61 8.83 18.68 13.64
N ASN A 62 9.83 18.97 14.47
CA ASN A 62 10.94 19.85 14.08
C ASN A 62 11.85 19.21 13.01
N GLN A 63 11.41 18.12 12.37
CA GLN A 63 12.07 17.57 11.21
C GLN A 63 11.70 18.42 9.99
N ASN A 64 12.69 19.15 9.48
CA ASN A 64 12.59 19.76 8.16
C ASN A 64 12.22 18.66 7.14
N ASN A 65 11.03 18.72 6.56
CA ASN A 65 10.56 17.76 5.56
C ASN A 65 11.56 17.62 4.39
N SER A 66 12.29 18.69 4.06
CA SER A 66 13.37 18.67 3.05
C SER A 66 14.54 17.76 3.44
N VAL A 67 15.00 17.83 4.69
CA VAL A 67 16.15 17.04 5.21
C VAL A 67 15.79 15.56 5.34
N THR A 68 14.54 15.26 5.73
CA THR A 68 14.05 13.88 5.81
C THR A 68 13.83 13.25 4.44
N LEU A 69 13.31 14.00 3.47
CA LEU A 69 13.22 13.56 2.06
C LEU A 69 14.60 13.34 1.45
N ASP A 70 15.58 14.19 1.77
CA ASP A 70 16.95 14.05 1.32
C ASP A 70 17.63 12.79 1.89
N ARG A 71 17.52 12.57 3.22
CA ARG A 71 18.01 11.35 3.88
C ARG A 71 17.37 10.09 3.31
N GLU A 72 16.05 10.09 3.11
CA GLU A 72 15.35 8.94 2.53
C GLU A 72 15.80 8.65 1.10
N THR A 73 15.98 9.68 0.29
CA THR A 73 16.49 9.55 -1.09
C THR A 73 17.90 9.00 -1.10
N GLN A 74 18.75 9.45 -0.17
CA GLN A 74 20.13 8.97 -0.07
C GLN A 74 20.22 7.50 0.36
N ILE A 75 19.43 7.07 1.36
CA ILE A 75 19.33 5.65 1.74
C ILE A 75 18.94 4.79 0.52
N LYS A 76 17.94 5.24 -0.26
CA LYS A 76 17.51 4.50 -1.46
C LYS A 76 18.60 4.45 -2.52
N LYS A 77 19.33 5.55 -2.76
CA LYS A 77 20.48 5.60 -3.68
C LYS A 77 21.59 4.63 -3.26
N ASP A 78 21.89 4.54 -1.97
CA ASP A 78 22.95 3.68 -1.47
C ASP A 78 22.59 2.20 -1.52
N ILE A 79 21.32 1.85 -1.24
CA ILE A 79 20.81 0.50 -1.52
C ILE A 79 20.91 0.19 -3.02
N LEU A 80 20.60 1.16 -3.89
CA LEU A 80 20.72 0.99 -5.34
C LEU A 80 22.17 0.76 -5.78
N LYS A 81 23.13 1.45 -5.15
CA LYS A 81 24.58 1.28 -5.40
C LYS A 81 25.14 -0.03 -4.86
N GLY A 82 24.36 -0.81 -4.11
CA GLY A 82 24.78 -2.11 -3.58
C GLY A 82 25.62 -2.03 -2.30
N LYS A 83 25.55 -0.93 -1.54
CA LYS A 83 26.15 -0.86 -0.20
C LYS A 83 25.63 -2.00 0.69
N SER A 84 26.46 -2.46 1.61
CA SER A 84 26.09 -3.58 2.47
C SER A 84 24.99 -3.17 3.46
N LYS A 85 24.11 -4.13 3.79
CA LYS A 85 23.02 -3.92 4.75
C LYS A 85 23.51 -3.35 6.09
N LYS A 86 24.58 -3.94 6.65
CA LYS A 86 25.14 -3.52 7.95
C LYS A 86 25.67 -2.09 7.89
N GLU A 87 26.34 -1.74 6.80
CA GLU A 87 26.88 -0.40 6.56
C GLU A 87 25.77 0.65 6.48
N ILE A 88 24.70 0.40 5.70
CA ILE A 88 23.56 1.31 5.58
C ILE A 88 22.84 1.47 6.92
N MET A 89 22.66 0.38 7.68
CA MET A 89 22.01 0.46 8.99
C MET A 89 22.83 1.30 9.98
N SER A 90 24.15 1.16 9.95
CA SER A 90 25.08 1.93 10.80
C SER A 90 25.14 3.40 10.39
N GLU A 91 25.39 3.69 9.11
CA GLU A 91 25.55 5.05 8.57
C GLU A 91 24.29 5.90 8.72
N TYR A 92 23.11 5.29 8.55
CA TYR A 92 21.83 5.97 8.62
C TYR A 92 21.06 5.69 9.91
N ASP A 93 21.64 5.03 10.90
CA ASP A 93 21.01 4.70 12.19
C ASP A 93 19.55 4.23 12.02
N ILE A 94 19.35 3.19 11.20
CA ILE A 94 18.03 2.64 10.89
C ILE A 94 17.89 1.19 11.37
N SER A 95 16.69 0.89 11.89
CA SER A 95 16.29 -0.48 12.20
C SER A 95 16.30 -1.40 10.97
N GLU A 96 16.50 -2.69 11.22
CA GLU A 96 16.36 -3.77 10.24
C GLU A 96 15.06 -3.69 9.44
N ARG A 97 13.92 -3.54 10.14
CA ARG A 97 12.58 -3.48 9.52
C ARG A 97 12.47 -2.33 8.52
N THR A 98 13.04 -1.17 8.86
CA THR A 98 13.03 0.01 8.00
C THR A 98 13.89 -0.18 6.76
N TYR A 99 15.08 -0.78 6.93
CA TYR A 99 15.92 -1.20 5.82
C TYR A 99 15.16 -2.14 4.88
N GLN A 100 14.58 -3.23 5.41
CA GLN A 100 13.86 -4.23 4.60
C GLN A 100 12.69 -3.64 3.82
N ARG A 101 11.91 -2.74 4.44
CA ARG A 101 10.81 -2.05 3.75
C ARG A 101 11.31 -1.20 2.59
N LYS A 102 12.37 -0.42 2.79
CA LYS A 102 12.96 0.42 1.73
C LYS A 102 13.60 -0.43 0.64
N ALA A 103 14.30 -1.51 1.00
CA ALA A 103 14.87 -2.46 0.06
C ALA A 103 13.81 -3.18 -0.77
N LYS A 104 12.70 -3.62 -0.15
CA LYS A 104 11.55 -4.24 -0.85
C LYS A 104 10.97 -3.28 -1.90
N SER A 105 10.72 -2.02 -1.52
CA SER A 105 10.22 -0.99 -2.46
C SER A 105 11.18 -0.77 -3.64
N ILE A 106 12.49 -0.75 -3.40
CA ILE A 106 13.49 -0.61 -4.48
C ILE A 106 13.52 -1.83 -5.39
N ARG A 107 13.45 -3.04 -4.83
CA ARG A 107 13.38 -4.28 -5.60
C ARG A 107 12.14 -4.30 -6.48
N GLN A 108 10.99 -3.92 -5.94
CA GLN A 108 9.74 -3.80 -6.68
C GLN A 108 9.87 -2.81 -7.85
N ALA A 109 10.40 -1.60 -7.59
CA ALA A 109 10.60 -0.60 -8.65
C ALA A 109 11.58 -1.07 -9.75
N ARG A 110 12.60 -1.86 -9.40
CA ARG A 110 13.51 -2.48 -10.37
C ARG A 110 12.81 -3.53 -11.22
N LEU A 111 11.98 -4.38 -10.60
CA LEU A 111 11.18 -5.38 -11.28
C LEU A 111 10.23 -4.72 -12.28
N GLU A 112 9.41 -3.77 -11.83
CA GLU A 112 8.46 -3.03 -12.68
C GLU A 112 9.17 -2.32 -13.86
N LYS A 113 10.32 -1.69 -13.60
CA LYS A 113 11.10 -1.04 -14.68
C LYS A 113 11.58 -2.08 -15.70
N THR A 114 12.05 -3.23 -15.23
CA THR A 114 12.55 -4.31 -16.08
C THR A 114 11.41 -4.93 -16.88
N GLU A 115 10.27 -5.20 -16.24
CA GLU A 115 9.06 -5.69 -16.89
C GLU A 115 8.64 -4.78 -18.03
N ARG A 116 8.55 -3.47 -17.79
CA ARG A 116 8.22 -2.49 -18.84
C ARG A 116 9.17 -2.53 -20.02
N TYR A 117 10.48 -2.66 -19.78
CA TYR A 117 11.43 -2.79 -20.88
C TYR A 117 11.24 -4.08 -21.66
N LEU A 118 11.00 -5.19 -20.99
CA LEU A 118 10.74 -6.47 -21.63
C LEU A 118 9.44 -6.43 -22.45
N ASP A 119 8.37 -5.80 -21.95
CA ASP A 119 7.11 -5.64 -22.68
C ASP A 119 7.32 -4.81 -23.96
N MET A 120 8.01 -3.67 -23.84
CA MET A 120 8.34 -2.85 -25.01
C MET A 120 9.22 -3.58 -26.03
N ILE A 121 10.12 -4.46 -25.60
CA ILE A 121 10.94 -5.26 -26.50
C ILE A 121 10.06 -6.30 -27.21
N ALA A 122 9.21 -7.01 -26.47
CA ALA A 122 8.30 -8.00 -27.02
C ALA A 122 7.39 -7.40 -28.10
N GLU A 123 6.73 -6.28 -27.79
CA GLU A 123 5.84 -5.57 -28.72
C GLU A 123 6.55 -5.09 -29.99
N LYS A 124 7.81 -4.64 -29.87
CA LYS A 124 8.59 -4.13 -31.00
C LYS A 124 9.16 -5.22 -31.88
N VAL A 125 9.66 -6.29 -31.28
CA VAL A 125 10.37 -7.36 -32.02
C VAL A 125 9.36 -8.37 -32.59
N TYR A 126 8.27 -8.63 -31.88
CA TYR A 126 7.23 -9.59 -32.27
C TYR A 126 5.82 -8.97 -32.15
N PRO A 127 5.48 -7.96 -32.98
CA PRO A 127 4.13 -7.40 -32.99
C PRO A 127 3.05 -8.42 -33.38
N ASP A 128 3.45 -9.47 -34.11
CA ASP A 128 2.62 -10.59 -34.57
C ASP A 128 2.94 -11.90 -33.84
N LEU A 129 3.35 -11.81 -32.56
CA LEU A 129 3.78 -12.94 -31.72
C LEU A 129 2.84 -14.15 -31.80
N GLU A 130 1.52 -13.93 -31.75
CA GLU A 130 0.52 -14.99 -31.86
C GLU A 130 0.64 -15.78 -33.17
N SER A 131 0.73 -15.07 -34.30
CA SER A 131 0.90 -15.69 -35.63
C SER A 131 2.22 -16.45 -35.73
N VAL A 132 3.31 -15.89 -35.18
CA VAL A 132 4.61 -16.55 -35.16
C VAL A 132 4.55 -17.86 -34.38
N LEU A 133 3.93 -17.86 -33.20
CA LEU A 133 3.77 -19.06 -32.37
C LEU A 133 2.83 -20.08 -33.04
N GLU A 134 1.72 -19.64 -33.65
CA GLU A 134 0.79 -20.52 -34.36
C GLU A 134 1.49 -21.24 -35.53
N ASN A 135 2.24 -20.50 -36.35
CA ASN A 135 2.99 -21.06 -37.47
C ASN A 135 4.10 -22.01 -37.01
N THR A 136 4.70 -21.72 -35.85
CA THR A 136 5.68 -22.59 -35.21
C THR A 136 5.07 -23.93 -34.78
N GLU A 137 3.87 -23.92 -34.18
CA GLU A 137 3.14 -25.15 -33.86
C GLU A 137 2.74 -25.94 -35.11
N LYS A 138 2.27 -25.24 -36.16
CA LYS A 138 1.97 -25.87 -37.46
C LYS A 138 3.21 -26.55 -38.06
N ALA A 139 4.37 -25.89 -38.03
CA ALA A 139 5.63 -26.44 -38.53
C ALA A 139 6.07 -27.68 -37.74
N LYS A 140 6.01 -27.63 -36.40
CA LYS A 140 6.28 -28.79 -35.52
C LYS A 140 5.35 -29.96 -35.84
N ARG A 141 4.04 -29.71 -35.96
CA ARG A 141 3.05 -30.73 -36.33
C ARG A 141 3.38 -31.36 -37.68
N ASN A 142 3.74 -30.55 -38.68
CA ASN A 142 4.08 -31.04 -40.01
C ASN A 142 5.31 -31.96 -39.99
N LEU A 143 6.33 -31.64 -39.19
CA LEU A 143 7.50 -32.52 -39.01
C LEU A 143 7.11 -33.84 -38.33
N VAL A 144 6.27 -33.80 -37.28
CA VAL A 144 5.75 -35.03 -36.63
C VAL A 144 5.01 -35.91 -37.63
N VAL A 145 4.10 -35.32 -38.42
CA VAL A 145 3.34 -36.06 -39.45
C VAL A 145 4.27 -36.68 -40.50
N ARG A 146 5.31 -35.95 -40.95
CA ARG A 146 6.30 -36.48 -41.91
C ARG A 146 7.10 -37.63 -41.30
N SER A 147 7.57 -37.50 -40.07
CA SER A 147 8.29 -38.57 -39.37
C SER A 147 7.43 -39.83 -39.23
N ILE A 148 6.16 -39.71 -38.86
CA ILE A 148 5.24 -40.86 -38.74
C ILE A 148 5.05 -41.54 -40.10
N LYS A 149 4.91 -40.77 -41.19
CA LYS A 149 4.78 -41.33 -42.54
C LYS A 149 6.02 -42.12 -42.96
N GLU A 150 7.22 -41.62 -42.68
CA GLU A 150 8.47 -42.34 -43.01
C GLU A 150 8.63 -43.63 -42.21
N VAL A 151 8.16 -43.66 -40.95
CA VAL A 151 8.12 -44.89 -40.13
C VAL A 151 7.15 -45.93 -40.70
N GLY A 152 6.02 -45.49 -41.28
CA GLY A 152 4.99 -46.37 -41.85
C GLY A 152 5.29 -46.90 -43.27
N ASN A 153 6.43 -46.52 -43.87
CA ASN A 153 6.83 -46.99 -45.20
C ASN A 153 7.38 -48.44 -45.17
N GLN A 154 7.30 -49.14 -46.30
CA GLN A 154 7.82 -50.52 -46.45
C GLN A 154 9.32 -50.63 -46.13
N GLU A 155 10.08 -49.58 -46.46
CA GLU A 155 11.48 -49.42 -46.07
C GLU A 155 11.61 -48.07 -45.35
N THR A 156 11.96 -48.12 -44.07
CA THR A 156 12.07 -46.94 -43.21
C THR A 156 13.36 -46.18 -43.50
N ASP A 157 13.24 -44.94 -43.96
CA ASP A 157 14.39 -44.04 -44.11
C ASP A 157 14.75 -43.36 -42.79
N ILE A 158 15.62 -44.02 -42.01
CA ILE A 158 16.08 -43.55 -40.70
C ILE A 158 16.77 -42.18 -40.79
N LYS A 159 17.47 -41.88 -41.89
CA LYS A 159 18.20 -40.60 -42.04
C LYS A 159 17.23 -39.43 -42.11
N LYS A 160 16.16 -39.55 -42.90
CA LYS A 160 15.10 -38.52 -42.95
C LYS A 160 14.42 -38.31 -41.60
N ILE A 161 14.12 -39.37 -40.86
CA ILE A 161 13.53 -39.27 -39.52
C ILE A 161 14.45 -38.50 -38.58
N GLN A 162 15.76 -38.77 -38.62
CA GLN A 162 16.75 -38.03 -37.83
C GLN A 162 16.84 -36.55 -38.22
N GLU A 163 16.79 -36.24 -39.52
CA GLU A 163 16.76 -34.86 -40.02
C GLU A 163 15.51 -34.10 -39.55
N TYR A 164 14.33 -34.73 -39.63
CA TYR A 164 13.09 -34.16 -39.12
C TYR A 164 13.14 -33.92 -37.61
N ASN A 165 13.71 -34.85 -36.84
CA ASN A 165 13.89 -34.69 -35.40
C ASN A 165 14.84 -33.52 -35.06
N LYS A 166 15.96 -33.40 -35.78
CA LYS A 166 16.87 -32.25 -35.64
C LYS A 166 16.15 -30.93 -35.91
N ALA A 167 15.44 -30.84 -37.03
CA ALA A 167 14.65 -29.65 -37.38
C ALA A 167 13.59 -29.33 -36.32
N PHE A 168 12.89 -30.35 -35.81
CA PHE A 168 11.89 -30.20 -34.75
C PHE A 168 12.51 -29.62 -33.47
N ASN A 169 13.66 -30.15 -33.04
CA ASN A 169 14.35 -29.67 -31.84
C ASN A 169 14.86 -28.24 -32.00
N SER A 170 15.39 -27.88 -33.17
CA SER A 170 15.79 -26.51 -33.47
C SER A 170 14.60 -25.55 -33.42
N ILE A 171 13.47 -25.92 -34.04
CA ILE A 171 12.23 -25.12 -34.00
C ILE A 171 11.73 -25.00 -32.55
N LYS A 172 11.76 -26.08 -31.77
CA LYS A 172 11.37 -26.07 -30.35
C LYS A 172 12.24 -25.11 -29.52
N GLN A 173 13.55 -25.09 -29.73
CA GLN A 173 14.45 -24.16 -29.05
C GLN A 173 14.14 -22.71 -29.41
N MET A 174 13.97 -22.42 -30.70
CA MET A 174 13.59 -21.08 -31.17
C MET A 174 12.22 -20.65 -30.61
N ALA A 175 11.24 -21.55 -30.59
CA ALA A 175 9.92 -21.30 -30.03
C ALA A 175 9.99 -20.90 -28.55
N ASN A 176 10.77 -21.64 -27.75
CA ASN A 176 10.94 -21.36 -26.33
C ASN A 176 11.59 -20.00 -26.09
N ASP A 177 12.57 -19.60 -26.91
CA ASP A 177 13.20 -18.28 -26.83
C ASP A 177 12.22 -17.15 -27.19
N ILE A 178 11.35 -17.37 -28.19
CA ILE A 178 10.28 -16.44 -28.57
C ILE A 178 9.25 -16.32 -27.45
N MET A 179 8.78 -17.44 -26.89
CA MET A 179 7.85 -17.46 -25.75
C MET A 179 8.43 -16.71 -24.56
N ARG A 180 9.71 -16.95 -24.22
CA ARG A 180 10.41 -16.23 -23.15
C ARG A 180 10.48 -14.73 -23.42
N THR A 181 10.77 -14.33 -24.65
CA THR A 181 10.81 -12.92 -25.05
C THR A 181 9.43 -12.27 -24.94
N GLY A 182 8.40 -12.97 -25.39
CA GLY A 182 6.99 -12.55 -25.30
C GLY A 182 6.34 -12.73 -23.92
N LYS A 183 7.11 -13.16 -22.90
CA LYS A 183 6.62 -13.48 -21.55
C LYS A 183 5.43 -14.45 -21.53
N ILE A 184 5.40 -15.39 -22.47
CA ILE A 184 4.36 -16.42 -22.53
C ILE A 184 4.68 -17.53 -21.54
N LEU A 185 3.75 -17.79 -20.63
CA LEU A 185 3.86 -18.88 -19.67
C LEU A 185 3.68 -20.23 -20.36
N THR A 186 4.50 -21.20 -19.95
CA THR A 186 4.27 -22.60 -20.28
C THR A 186 3.07 -23.14 -19.48
N PRO A 187 2.44 -24.24 -19.92
CA PRO A 187 1.36 -24.87 -19.16
C PRO A 187 1.76 -25.26 -17.73
N PHE A 188 3.01 -25.65 -17.52
CA PHE A 188 3.52 -25.99 -16.18
C PHE A 188 3.65 -24.74 -15.29
N GLU A 189 4.21 -23.66 -15.81
CA GLU A 189 4.32 -22.39 -15.08
C GLU A 189 2.94 -21.80 -14.75
N LEU A 190 1.96 -21.95 -15.66
CA LEU A 190 0.58 -21.53 -15.41
C LEU A 190 -0.03 -22.30 -14.22
N LEU A 191 0.12 -23.63 -14.18
CA LEU A 191 -0.34 -24.46 -13.07
C LEU A 191 0.38 -24.14 -11.75
N GLU A 192 1.67 -23.79 -11.81
CA GLU A 192 2.43 -23.39 -10.63
C GLU A 192 1.93 -22.06 -10.07
N ILE A 193 1.65 -21.07 -10.93
CA ILE A 193 1.05 -19.80 -10.53
C ILE A 193 -0.33 -20.00 -9.92
N ASP A 194 -1.20 -20.81 -10.54
CA ASP A 194 -2.54 -21.10 -10.00
C ASP A 194 -2.47 -21.73 -8.60
N LYS A 195 -1.51 -22.62 -8.38
CA LYS A 195 -1.25 -23.22 -7.07
C LYS A 195 -0.77 -22.17 -6.06
N GLN A 196 0.18 -21.32 -6.43
CA GLN A 196 0.70 -20.25 -5.57
C GLN A 196 -0.42 -19.28 -5.17
N LEU A 197 -1.26 -18.86 -6.12
CA LEU A 197 -2.41 -17.99 -5.84
C LEU A 197 -3.39 -18.66 -4.86
N SER A 198 -3.71 -19.94 -5.06
CA SER A 198 -4.57 -20.69 -4.15
C SER A 198 -4.00 -20.78 -2.72
N GLU A 199 -2.68 -20.96 -2.61
CA GLU A 199 -1.99 -20.99 -1.31
C GLU A 199 -1.96 -19.60 -0.64
N GLU A 200 -1.72 -18.54 -1.40
CA GLU A 200 -1.75 -17.15 -0.92
C GLU A 200 -3.13 -16.76 -0.42
N GLU A 201 -4.20 -17.10 -1.16
CA GLU A 201 -5.58 -16.87 -0.74
C GLU A 201 -5.90 -17.60 0.56
N LEU A 202 -5.48 -18.86 0.70
CA LEU A 202 -5.68 -19.63 1.92
C LEU A 202 -4.90 -19.06 3.11
N GLN A 203 -3.68 -18.58 2.90
CA GLN A 203 -2.90 -17.88 3.94
C GLN A 203 -3.58 -16.57 4.35
N GLN A 204 -4.07 -15.80 3.39
CA GLN A 204 -4.78 -14.55 3.65
C GLN A 204 -6.06 -14.80 4.46
N GLN A 205 -6.85 -15.81 4.08
CA GLN A 205 -8.04 -16.23 4.84
C GLN A 205 -7.69 -16.64 6.28
N LYS A 206 -6.60 -17.38 6.49
CA LYS A 206 -6.13 -17.74 7.85
C LYS A 206 -5.80 -16.50 8.69
N ILE A 207 -5.04 -15.57 8.11
CA ILE A 207 -4.68 -14.31 8.78
C ILE A 207 -5.94 -13.51 9.14
N ASP A 208 -6.92 -13.44 8.25
CA ASP A 208 -8.13 -12.67 8.49
C ASP A 208 -9.05 -13.36 9.51
N VAL A 209 -9.12 -14.69 9.52
CA VAL A 209 -9.76 -15.45 10.61
C VAL A 209 -9.08 -15.20 11.95
N GLU A 210 -7.75 -15.21 12.01
CA GLU A 210 -7.00 -14.92 13.24
C GLU A 210 -7.24 -13.49 13.75
N LYS A 211 -7.21 -12.49 12.86
CA LYS A 211 -7.56 -11.11 13.22
C LYS A 211 -8.98 -11.02 13.78
N ASN A 212 -9.94 -11.69 13.14
CA ASN A 212 -11.33 -11.69 13.59
C ASN A 212 -11.50 -12.39 14.96
N LYS A 213 -10.78 -13.48 15.22
CA LYS A 213 -10.75 -14.13 16.54
C LYS A 213 -10.15 -13.22 17.62
N ASN A 214 -9.09 -12.48 17.31
CA ASN A 214 -8.48 -11.55 18.25
C ASN A 214 -9.42 -10.37 18.55
N LEU A 215 -10.11 -9.83 17.54
CA LEU A 215 -11.14 -8.79 17.72
C LEU A 215 -12.28 -9.26 18.63
N ILE A 216 -12.77 -10.49 18.42
CA ILE A 216 -13.82 -11.08 19.27
C ILE A 216 -13.33 -11.24 20.72
N THR A 217 -12.10 -11.70 20.93
CA THR A 217 -11.51 -11.84 22.28
C THR A 217 -11.36 -10.49 22.98
N GLU A 218 -10.92 -9.45 22.27
CA GLU A 218 -10.82 -8.08 22.80
C GLU A 218 -12.19 -7.48 23.18
N GLU A 219 -13.26 -7.81 22.44
CA GLU A 219 -14.63 -7.40 22.78
C GLU A 219 -15.14 -8.10 24.06
N PHE A 220 -14.84 -9.37 24.27
CA PHE A 220 -15.24 -10.09 25.48
C PHE A 220 -14.48 -9.65 26.74
N GLU A 221 -13.19 -9.29 26.63
CA GLU A 221 -12.41 -8.77 27.76
C GLU A 221 -12.87 -7.38 28.22
N GLN A 222 -13.46 -6.56 27.34
CA GLN A 222 -13.99 -5.24 27.70
C GLN A 222 -15.34 -5.29 28.46
N VAL A 223 -16.04 -6.43 28.49
CA VAL A 223 -17.42 -6.53 29.02
C VAL A 223 -17.48 -6.99 30.49
N VAL A 224 -16.36 -7.22 31.18
CA VAL A 224 -16.38 -7.67 32.59
C VAL A 224 -15.98 -6.55 33.55
N ILE A 225 -16.91 -5.62 33.81
CA ILE A 225 -17.01 -4.91 35.10
C ILE A 225 -18.50 -4.78 35.41
N VAL A 226 -19.06 -5.78 36.10
CA VAL A 226 -20.32 -5.62 36.84
C VAL A 226 -19.90 -5.32 38.28
N ASP A 227 -20.11 -4.06 38.66
CA ASP A 227 -19.88 -3.56 40.00
C ASP A 227 -21.05 -4.06 40.88
N ASP A 228 -20.89 -5.24 41.50
CA ASP A 228 -21.75 -5.66 42.61
C ASP A 228 -21.23 -5.00 43.90
N THR A 229 -21.37 -3.68 43.97
CA THR A 229 -21.36 -2.95 45.23
C THR A 229 -22.72 -2.27 45.41
N ASP A 230 -23.56 -2.95 46.18
CA ASP A 230 -24.57 -2.41 47.11
C ASP A 230 -25.88 -3.22 47.05
N LYS A 231 -26.13 -4.02 48.09
CA LYS A 231 -27.35 -3.91 48.89
C LYS A 231 -27.31 -4.76 50.16
N ASP A 232 -27.34 -3.99 51.26
CA ASP A 232 -27.87 -4.22 52.61
C ASP A 232 -27.24 -5.29 53.52
#